data_AF-A0A964TF89-F1
#
_entry.id   AF-A0A964TF89-F1
#
_cell.length_a   1.000
_cell.length_b   1.000
_cell.length_c   1.000
_cell.angle_alpha   90.00
_cell.angle_beta   90.00
_cell.angle_gamma   90.00
#
_symmetry.space_group_name_H-M   'P 1'
#
loop_
_entity.id
_entity.type
_entity.pdbx_description
1 polymer ?
#
loop_
_entity_poly.entity_id
_entity_poly.type
_entity_poly.pdbx_seq_one_letter_code
_entity_poly.pdbx_strand_id
1 'polypeptide(L)'
;MRPVTKITPPPHYQVPATQKFAALKGGVINPVNYVFQVHNNTPIQTTAILEKMQSYSQNPPAKKTVDAEAFRLMKVRMYGIYGSSRRDLIDNFGQYCNFCGLPVYDSSLAVEHTLPKDQFPIVCVDYNNFLLVCPVCNSKKGSRPTYADGVAWSGVPHPTLAQVRDAAFANFMWATLKEAYRGFYPTFLVKPVGQGNWTALPPNYAFYLQNSFIETSGQEVIASIFDGNQLQRVAVMAFVNPNNNVSDNMLKLIGQNDFNPNAPELSDRRILNLTKTWLAVLEALKGFEIAVGTGNQTIIDTFFNQLKSMASAKGFYYMWIFILQYFTANTNMKTLVTEFVQKTANNTYFPGTNTAEIP
;
A
#
# COMPACT_ATOMS: atom_id res chain seq x y z
N MET A 1 5.43 -4.13 -3.69
CA MET A 1 4.91 -2.74 -3.57
C MET A 1 5.96 -1.76 -4.08
N ARG A 2 5.66 -0.47 -4.23
CA ARG A 2 6.69 0.53 -4.59
C ARG A 2 7.44 0.95 -3.31
N PRO A 3 8.78 0.92 -3.26
CA PRO A 3 9.51 1.40 -2.11
C PRO A 3 9.53 2.93 -2.16
N VAL A 4 9.31 3.57 -1.02
CA VAL A 4 9.20 5.03 -0.91
C VAL A 4 10.07 5.58 0.21
N THR A 5 10.74 6.69 -0.08
CA THR A 5 11.44 7.47 0.92
C THR A 5 10.45 8.45 1.54
N LYS A 6 10.26 8.35 2.86
CA LYS A 6 9.46 9.34 3.58
C LYS A 6 10.31 10.60 3.78
N ILE A 7 9.83 11.74 3.27
CA ILE A 7 10.48 13.02 3.57
C ILE A 7 10.32 13.36 5.05
N THR A 8 11.25 14.16 5.58
CA THR A 8 11.09 14.79 6.89
C THR A 8 9.73 15.48 6.97
N PRO A 9 9.01 15.38 8.10
CA PRO A 9 7.74 16.08 8.27
C PRO A 9 7.93 17.56 7.92
N PRO A 10 7.08 18.12 7.05
CA PRO A 10 7.25 19.49 6.62
C PRO A 10 7.11 20.44 7.83
N PRO A 11 7.72 21.63 7.79
CA PRO A 11 7.74 22.53 8.94
C PRO A 11 6.36 22.87 9.53
N HIS A 12 5.30 22.80 8.73
CA HIS A 12 3.94 23.07 9.16
C HIS A 12 3.24 21.87 9.82
N TYR A 13 3.71 20.63 9.60
CA TYR A 13 3.25 19.46 10.35
C TYR A 13 3.93 19.43 11.71
N GLN A 14 3.36 20.17 12.66
CA GLN A 14 3.83 20.21 14.05
C GLN A 14 2.76 19.57 14.95
N VAL A 15 3.17 18.54 15.69
CA VAL A 15 2.33 17.99 16.76
C VAL A 15 2.33 19.02 17.91
N PRO A 16 1.20 19.65 18.25
CA PRO A 16 1.21 20.67 19.29
C PRO A 16 1.61 20.04 20.62
N ALA A 17 2.47 20.70 21.39
CA ALA A 17 2.93 20.17 22.68
C ALA A 17 1.77 19.96 23.67
N THR A 18 0.73 20.80 23.60
CA THR A 18 -0.46 20.70 24.45
C THR A 18 -1.75 20.78 23.64
N GLN A 19 -2.82 20.18 24.19
CA GLN A 19 -4.18 20.24 23.65
C GLN A 19 -5.14 20.81 24.69
N LYS A 20 -6.19 21.45 24.22
CA LYS A 20 -7.31 21.94 25.03
C LYS A 20 -8.59 21.21 24.62
N PHE A 21 -9.47 20.98 25.58
CA PHE A 21 -10.78 20.39 25.37
C PHE A 21 -11.86 21.25 26.02
N ALA A 22 -13.02 21.32 25.39
CA ALA A 22 -14.20 21.91 26.00
C ALA A 22 -14.66 21.03 27.17
N ALA A 23 -15.21 21.64 28.22
CA ALA A 23 -15.79 20.90 29.34
C ALA A 23 -16.89 19.94 28.87
N LEU A 24 -16.88 18.72 29.40
CA LEU A 24 -17.96 17.75 29.18
C LEU A 24 -19.24 18.22 29.88
N LYS A 25 -20.38 18.19 29.19
CA LYS A 25 -21.69 18.45 29.83
C LYS A 25 -21.97 17.35 30.86
N GLY A 26 -21.87 17.67 32.16
CA GLY A 26 -22.44 16.85 33.24
C GLY A 26 -21.50 15.98 34.09
N GLY A 27 -20.22 16.31 34.28
CA GLY A 27 -19.40 15.55 35.24
C GLY A 27 -18.09 16.21 35.67
N VAL A 28 -17.98 16.48 36.96
CA VAL A 28 -16.69 16.69 37.65
C VAL A 28 -15.96 15.36 37.68
N ILE A 29 -14.71 15.41 37.29
CA ILE A 29 -13.82 14.26 37.15
C ILE A 29 -12.96 14.14 38.43
N ASN A 30 -13.02 12.98 39.10
CA ASN A 30 -12.45 12.72 40.43
C ASN A 30 -10.89 12.61 40.41
N PRO A 31 -10.17 13.32 41.32
CA PRO A 31 -8.71 13.48 41.31
C PRO A 31 -7.85 12.22 41.58
N VAL A 32 -8.44 11.07 41.91
CA VAL A 32 -7.64 9.93 42.41
C VAL A 32 -7.29 8.88 41.32
N ASN A 33 -7.94 8.89 40.15
CA ASN A 33 -7.83 7.81 39.15
C ASN A 33 -7.43 8.23 37.72
N TYR A 34 -6.61 9.28 37.53
CA TYR A 34 -6.15 9.73 36.20
C TYR A 34 -7.28 9.94 35.19
N VAL A 35 -8.35 10.55 35.67
CA VAL A 35 -9.40 11.07 34.83
C VAL A 35 -8.96 12.51 34.57
N PHE A 36 -8.73 12.91 33.31
CA PHE A 36 -8.29 14.28 33.01
C PHE A 36 -9.29 15.24 33.62
N GLN A 37 -8.89 16.06 34.60
CA GLN A 37 -9.69 17.22 34.97
C GLN A 37 -9.73 18.11 33.73
N VAL A 38 -10.74 17.91 32.89
CA VAL A 38 -11.03 18.80 31.77
C VAL A 38 -11.68 20.04 32.37
N HIS A 39 -10.93 20.77 33.19
CA HIS A 39 -11.23 22.16 33.46
C HIS A 39 -11.28 22.86 32.12
N ASN A 40 -12.34 23.62 31.90
CA ASN A 40 -12.61 24.24 30.60
C ASN A 40 -11.35 24.95 30.09
N ASN A 41 -10.82 24.54 28.93
CA ASN A 41 -9.63 25.12 28.29
C ASN A 41 -8.27 24.95 29.00
N THR A 42 -8.13 24.06 29.99
CA THR A 42 -6.80 23.75 30.54
C THR A 42 -5.94 23.01 29.50
N PRO A 43 -4.71 23.50 29.21
CA PRO A 43 -3.78 22.77 28.35
C PRO A 43 -3.31 21.47 28.99
N ILE A 44 -3.37 20.38 28.23
CA ILE A 44 -2.91 19.04 28.63
C ILE A 44 -1.79 18.64 27.66
N GLN A 45 -0.69 18.08 28.18
CA GLN A 45 0.41 17.59 27.36
C GLN A 45 -0.09 16.52 26.38
N THR A 46 0.29 16.65 25.10
CA THR A 46 -0.10 15.69 24.06
C THR A 46 0.42 14.30 24.39
N THR A 47 1.65 14.19 24.91
CA THR A 47 2.21 12.90 25.36
C THR A 47 1.34 12.23 26.41
N ALA A 48 0.91 12.96 27.44
CA ALA A 48 0.02 12.43 28.48
C ALA A 48 -1.34 11.96 27.91
N ILE A 49 -1.89 12.67 26.92
CA ILE A 49 -3.11 12.24 26.21
C ILE A 49 -2.88 10.92 25.51
N LEU A 50 -1.80 10.81 24.74
CA LEU A 50 -1.46 9.61 23.97
C LEU A 50 -1.19 8.40 24.87
N GLU A 51 -0.48 8.60 26.00
CA GLU A 51 -0.25 7.58 27.02
C GLU A 51 -1.55 7.09 27.65
N LYS A 52 -2.45 8.01 28.01
CA LYS A 52 -3.77 7.61 28.53
C LYS A 52 -4.56 6.84 27.48
N MET A 53 -4.62 7.33 26.24
CA MET A 53 -5.26 6.61 25.14
C MET A 53 -4.66 5.21 24.96
N GLN A 54 -3.34 5.06 25.09
CA GLN A 54 -2.66 3.77 25.00
C GLN A 54 -3.10 2.81 26.11
N SER A 55 -3.22 3.28 27.35
CA SER A 55 -3.75 2.46 28.45
C SER A 55 -5.19 2.00 28.20
N TYR A 56 -6.04 2.84 27.59
CA TYR A 56 -7.40 2.44 27.18
C TYR A 56 -7.40 1.46 26.01
N SER A 57 -6.43 1.51 25.11
CA SER A 57 -6.28 0.48 24.07
C SER A 57 -5.97 -0.89 24.69
N GLN A 58 -5.09 -0.93 25.69
CA GLN A 58 -4.73 -2.15 26.41
C GLN A 58 -5.86 -2.68 27.29
N ASN A 59 -6.62 -1.77 27.90
CA ASN A 59 -7.74 -2.08 28.80
C ASN A 59 -8.95 -1.19 28.45
N PRO A 60 -9.80 -1.62 27.49
CA PRO A 60 -10.90 -0.79 26.99
C PRO A 60 -11.91 -0.41 28.07
N PRO A 61 -12.33 0.87 28.17
CA PRO A 61 -13.38 1.28 29.08
C PRO A 61 -14.75 0.74 28.65
N ALA A 62 -15.66 0.55 29.60
CA ALA A 62 -17.03 0.13 29.30
C ALA A 62 -17.79 1.21 28.48
N LYS A 63 -18.60 0.78 27.49
CA LYS A 63 -19.22 1.61 26.43
C LYS A 63 -20.15 2.77 26.88
N LYS A 64 -20.41 2.95 28.18
CA LYS A 64 -21.33 3.98 28.72
C LYS A 64 -20.74 4.77 29.90
N THR A 65 -19.41 4.85 30.01
CA THR A 65 -18.74 5.58 31.10
C THR A 65 -18.25 6.96 30.65
N VAL A 66 -18.00 7.85 31.62
CA VAL A 66 -17.33 9.15 31.39
C VAL A 66 -15.97 8.95 30.71
N ASP A 67 -15.26 7.87 31.03
CA ASP A 67 -13.98 7.52 30.41
C ASP A 67 -14.11 7.20 28.92
N ALA A 68 -15.19 6.55 28.51
CA ALA A 68 -15.45 6.27 27.10
C ALA A 68 -15.68 7.56 26.29
N GLU A 69 -16.40 8.53 26.86
CA GLU A 69 -16.63 9.82 26.23
C GLU A 69 -15.35 10.68 26.19
N ALA A 70 -14.58 10.71 27.28
CA ALA A 70 -13.28 11.37 27.30
C ALA A 70 -12.34 10.78 26.24
N PHE A 71 -12.27 9.44 26.13
CA PHE A 71 -11.49 8.76 25.10
C PHE A 71 -11.95 9.13 23.68
N ARG A 72 -13.26 9.23 23.45
CA ARG A 72 -13.83 9.68 22.16
C ARG A 72 -13.35 11.10 21.82
N LEU A 73 -13.38 12.03 22.76
CA LEU A 73 -12.90 13.40 22.53
C LEU A 73 -11.40 13.45 22.22
N MET A 74 -10.59 12.68 22.93
CA MET A 74 -9.15 12.57 22.64
C MET A 74 -8.91 12.07 21.22
N LYS A 75 -9.65 11.04 20.77
CA LYS A 75 -9.59 10.54 19.39
C LYS A 75 -9.92 11.61 18.36
N VAL A 76 -11.01 12.36 18.56
CA VAL A 76 -11.42 13.44 17.66
C VAL A 76 -10.33 14.50 17.56
N ARG A 77 -9.69 14.85 18.69
CA ARG A 77 -8.60 15.83 18.68
C ARG A 77 -7.37 15.32 17.92
N MET A 78 -6.98 14.06 18.12
CA MET A 78 -5.86 13.46 17.39
C MET A 78 -6.14 13.31 15.89
N TYR A 79 -7.39 13.05 15.49
CA TYR A 79 -7.82 13.05 14.09
C TYR A 79 -7.50 14.36 13.37
N GLY A 80 -7.77 15.50 14.01
CA GLY A 80 -7.45 16.81 13.47
C GLY A 80 -5.96 17.03 13.22
N ILE A 81 -5.08 16.40 14.02
CA ILE A 81 -3.64 16.54 13.89
C ILE A 81 -3.12 15.73 12.70
N TYR A 82 -3.36 14.42 12.66
CA TYR A 82 -2.80 13.62 11.57
C TYR A 82 -3.49 13.87 10.22
N GLY A 83 -4.74 14.34 10.23
CA GLY A 83 -5.46 14.66 8.99
C GLY A 83 -4.77 15.74 8.14
N SER A 84 -4.01 16.65 8.75
CA SER A 84 -3.26 17.68 8.01
C SER A 84 -2.11 17.11 7.18
N SER A 85 -1.54 15.96 7.56
CA SER A 85 -0.43 15.31 6.83
C SER A 85 -0.82 14.77 5.45
N ARG A 86 -2.12 14.67 5.16
CA ARG A 86 -2.63 14.00 3.96
C ARG A 86 -2.06 14.60 2.68
N ARG A 87 -2.02 15.93 2.60
CA ARG A 87 -1.50 16.62 1.40
C ARG A 87 -0.01 16.39 1.26
N ASP A 88 0.75 16.47 2.35
CA ASP A 88 2.20 16.25 2.35
C ASP A 88 2.56 14.83 1.88
N LEU A 89 1.79 13.84 2.33
CA LEU A 89 1.97 12.47 1.89
C LEU A 89 1.62 12.30 0.40
N ILE A 90 0.63 13.03 -0.12
CA ILE A 90 0.30 13.02 -1.56
C ILE A 90 1.40 13.71 -2.37
N ASP A 91 1.95 14.82 -1.89
CA ASP A 91 3.05 15.50 -2.56
C ASP A 91 4.33 14.63 -2.54
N ASN A 92 4.56 13.88 -1.46
CA ASN A 92 5.69 12.97 -1.36
C ASN A 92 5.51 11.68 -2.19
N PHE A 93 4.39 10.96 -2.04
CA PHE A 93 4.21 9.64 -2.65
C PHE A 93 3.41 9.68 -3.95
N GLY A 94 2.73 10.77 -4.25
CA GLY A 94 1.77 10.85 -5.33
C GLY A 94 0.46 10.16 -4.97
N GLN A 95 -0.45 10.11 -5.93
CA GLN A 95 -1.81 9.61 -5.77
C GLN A 95 -1.90 8.08 -5.93
N TYR A 96 -1.07 7.36 -5.18
CA TYR A 96 -1.00 5.91 -5.21
C TYR A 96 -1.23 5.31 -3.82
N CYS A 97 -1.95 4.20 -3.77
CA CYS A 97 -2.01 3.39 -2.55
C CYS A 97 -0.64 2.77 -2.26
N ASN A 98 -0.05 3.04 -1.09
CA ASN A 98 1.25 2.48 -0.70
C ASN A 98 1.24 0.94 -0.55
N PHE A 99 0.06 0.34 -0.33
CA PHE A 99 -0.10 -1.12 -0.34
C PHE A 99 -0.20 -1.70 -1.75
N CYS A 100 -1.35 -1.58 -2.43
CA CYS A 100 -1.54 -2.26 -3.72
C CYS A 100 -0.90 -1.53 -4.91
N GLY A 101 -0.48 -0.27 -4.78
CA GLY A 101 0.08 0.52 -5.89
C GLY A 101 -0.96 1.04 -6.90
N LEU A 102 -2.25 0.80 -6.66
CA LEU A 102 -3.33 1.34 -7.48
C LEU A 102 -3.30 2.88 -7.45
N PRO A 103 -3.42 3.56 -8.59
CA PRO A 103 -3.64 5.00 -8.62
C PRO A 103 -5.05 5.29 -8.14
N VAL A 104 -5.16 6.20 -7.19
CA VAL A 104 -6.42 6.59 -6.56
C VAL A 104 -6.44 8.09 -6.52
N TYR A 105 -7.47 8.70 -7.10
CA TYR A 105 -7.64 10.14 -7.03
C TYR A 105 -7.51 10.64 -5.59
N ASP A 106 -7.20 11.94 -5.46
CA ASP A 106 -7.39 12.67 -4.20
C ASP A 106 -8.81 12.42 -3.65
N SER A 107 -9.28 12.94 -2.52
CA SER A 107 -10.59 12.56 -1.92
C SER A 107 -10.76 11.08 -1.49
N SER A 108 -10.22 10.09 -2.21
CA SER A 108 -10.40 8.66 -1.90
C SER A 108 -9.19 8.05 -1.18
N LEU A 109 -8.01 8.68 -1.25
CA LEU A 109 -6.85 8.27 -0.44
C LEU A 109 -7.01 8.70 1.01
N ALA A 110 -6.81 7.79 1.95
CA ALA A 110 -6.80 8.08 3.38
C ALA A 110 -5.36 8.08 3.93
N VAL A 111 -5.13 8.85 4.99
CA VAL A 111 -3.95 8.70 5.85
C VAL A 111 -4.15 7.45 6.69
N GLU A 112 -3.27 6.47 6.52
CA GLU A 112 -3.31 5.20 7.23
C GLU A 112 -2.12 5.04 8.15
N HIS A 113 -2.35 4.46 9.32
CA HIS A 113 -1.30 4.18 10.28
C HIS A 113 -0.71 2.78 10.05
N THR A 114 0.61 2.63 9.95
CA THR A 114 1.24 1.30 9.91
C THR A 114 0.88 0.51 11.16
N LEU A 115 1.04 1.14 12.33
CA LEU A 115 0.49 0.70 13.61
C LEU A 115 -0.85 1.44 13.90
N PRO A 116 -2.00 0.73 13.89
CA PRO A 116 -3.32 1.34 13.98
C PRO A 116 -3.49 2.27 15.18
N LYS A 117 -4.05 3.46 14.97
CA LYS A 117 -4.34 4.44 16.04
C LYS A 117 -5.20 3.92 17.19
N ASP A 118 -6.03 2.90 16.94
CA ASP A 118 -6.87 2.31 17.97
C ASP A 118 -6.12 1.32 18.86
N GLN A 119 -5.02 0.76 18.36
CA GLN A 119 -4.20 -0.26 19.02
C GLN A 119 -2.93 0.34 19.63
N PHE A 120 -2.36 1.30 18.90
CA PHE A 120 -1.14 2.03 19.26
C PHE A 120 -1.36 3.55 19.24
N PRO A 121 -2.27 4.10 20.08
CA PRO A 121 -2.47 5.55 20.19
C PRO A 121 -1.17 6.33 20.39
N ILE A 122 -0.19 5.78 21.08
CA ILE A 122 1.09 6.45 21.37
C ILE A 122 1.82 6.97 20.12
N VAL A 123 1.55 6.40 18.94
CA VAL A 123 2.11 6.80 17.65
C VAL A 123 1.08 7.31 16.65
N CYS A 124 -0.15 7.61 17.08
CA CYS A 124 -1.20 7.99 16.14
C CYS A 124 -1.01 9.37 15.49
N VAL A 125 -0.10 10.19 16.03
CA VAL A 125 0.29 11.50 15.48
C VAL A 125 1.72 11.53 14.93
N ASP A 126 2.43 10.40 15.01
CA ASP A 126 3.79 10.26 14.47
C ASP A 126 3.72 10.15 12.94
N TYR A 127 4.29 11.12 12.24
CA TYR A 127 4.35 11.16 10.78
C TYR A 127 5.01 9.91 10.18
N ASN A 128 5.98 9.32 10.89
CA ASN A 128 6.64 8.09 10.44
C ASN A 128 5.71 6.88 10.47
N ASN A 129 4.63 6.93 11.24
CA ASN A 129 3.58 5.92 11.28
C ASN A 129 2.58 6.05 10.10
N PHE A 130 2.65 7.08 9.25
CA PHE A 130 1.61 7.32 8.23
C PHE A 130 1.93 6.79 6.82
N LEU A 131 0.92 6.36 6.09
CA LEU A 131 0.96 6.01 4.66
C LEU A 131 -0.30 6.52 3.97
N LEU A 132 -0.33 6.46 2.64
CA LEU A 132 -1.55 6.62 1.84
C LEU A 132 -2.13 5.27 1.46
N VAL A 133 -3.45 5.14 1.58
CA VAL A 133 -4.14 3.89 1.30
C VAL A 133 -5.43 4.11 0.52
N CYS A 134 -5.79 3.15 -0.35
CA CYS A 134 -7.09 3.11 -1.00
C CYS A 134 -8.18 2.57 -0.07
N PRO A 135 -9.48 2.85 -0.32
CA PRO A 135 -10.57 2.40 0.55
C PRO A 135 -10.60 0.88 0.78
N VAL A 136 -10.30 0.08 -0.24
CA VAL A 136 -10.31 -1.39 -0.14
C VAL A 136 -9.21 -1.90 0.79
N CYS A 137 -7.96 -1.47 0.57
CA CYS A 137 -6.84 -1.87 1.41
C CYS A 137 -7.02 -1.35 2.86
N ASN A 138 -7.56 -0.15 3.02
CA ASN A 138 -7.86 0.43 4.33
C ASN A 138 -8.88 -0.42 5.09
N SER A 139 -9.99 -0.76 4.44
CA SER A 139 -11.05 -1.58 5.01
C SER A 139 -10.56 -2.98 5.39
N LYS A 140 -9.69 -3.58 4.58
CA LYS A 140 -9.14 -4.93 4.84
C LYS A 140 -8.13 -4.92 5.99
N LYS A 141 -7.23 -3.93 6.01
CA LYS A 141 -6.26 -3.76 7.12
C LYS A 141 -6.97 -3.51 8.44
N GLY A 142 -7.95 -2.60 8.44
CA GLY A 142 -8.71 -2.23 9.63
C GLY A 142 -7.80 -1.87 10.81
N SER A 143 -8.13 -2.39 11.99
CA SER A 143 -7.36 -2.16 13.22
C SER A 143 -6.22 -3.18 13.43
N ARG A 144 -5.65 -3.75 12.36
CA ARG A 144 -4.52 -4.69 12.43
C ARG A 144 -3.18 -4.04 12.04
N PRO A 145 -2.06 -4.47 12.64
CA PRO A 145 -1.97 -5.42 13.76
C PRO A 145 -2.58 -4.89 15.06
N THR A 146 -3.02 -5.81 15.92
CA THR A 146 -3.52 -5.49 17.25
C THR A 146 -2.37 -5.38 18.26
N TYR A 147 -2.64 -4.79 19.42
CA TYR A 147 -1.69 -4.80 20.53
C TYR A 147 -1.34 -6.24 20.96
N ALA A 148 -2.35 -7.12 21.00
CA ALA A 148 -2.17 -8.54 21.33
C ALA A 148 -1.28 -9.28 20.32
N ASP A 149 -1.41 -8.98 19.02
CA ASP A 149 -0.51 -9.52 17.99
C ASP A 149 0.94 -9.12 18.29
N GLY A 150 1.19 -7.85 18.61
CA GLY A 150 2.53 -7.37 18.97
C GLY A 150 3.10 -8.06 20.23
N VAL A 151 2.26 -8.30 21.25
CA VAL A 151 2.67 -9.04 22.45
C VAL A 151 3.10 -10.45 22.08
N ALA A 152 2.27 -11.15 21.31
CA ALA A 152 2.54 -12.52 20.87
C ALA A 152 3.82 -12.61 20.03
N TRP A 153 4.03 -11.67 19.10
CA TRP A 153 5.18 -11.66 18.22
C TRP A 153 6.47 -11.17 18.88
N SER A 154 6.39 -10.46 20.00
CA SER A 154 7.58 -9.99 20.71
C SER A 154 8.46 -11.15 21.21
N GLY A 155 7.86 -12.31 21.49
CA GLY A 155 8.56 -13.47 22.06
C GLY A 155 9.13 -13.24 23.46
N VAL A 156 8.83 -12.11 24.11
CA VAL A 156 9.37 -11.72 25.42
C VAL A 156 8.27 -11.84 26.47
N PRO A 157 8.53 -12.49 27.62
CA PRO A 157 7.61 -12.43 28.76
C PRO A 157 7.46 -10.99 29.27
N HIS A 158 6.22 -10.49 29.37
CA HIS A 158 5.91 -9.12 29.80
C HIS A 158 6.64 -8.04 28.99
N PRO A 159 6.41 -7.96 27.67
CA PRO A 159 7.14 -7.03 26.81
C PRO A 159 6.79 -5.57 27.14
N THR A 160 7.78 -4.69 27.02
CA THR A 160 7.57 -3.25 27.07
C THR A 160 6.73 -2.77 25.88
N LEU A 161 6.10 -1.60 25.98
CA LEU A 161 5.34 -1.01 24.87
C LEU A 161 6.18 -0.83 23.60
N ALA A 162 7.48 -0.50 23.74
CA ALA A 162 8.40 -0.39 22.61
C ALA A 162 8.57 -1.75 21.91
N GLN A 163 8.86 -2.81 22.67
CA GLN A 163 9.00 -4.17 22.12
C GLN A 163 7.74 -4.65 21.42
N VAL A 164 6.56 -4.38 21.98
CA VAL A 164 5.27 -4.73 21.34
C VAL A 164 5.09 -3.99 20.02
N ARG A 165 5.40 -2.70 19.97
CA ARG A 165 5.31 -1.88 18.75
C ARG A 165 6.27 -2.36 17.67
N ASP A 166 7.53 -2.59 18.05
CA ASP A 166 8.58 -2.99 17.12
C ASP A 166 8.27 -4.36 16.53
N ALA A 167 7.80 -5.31 17.35
CA ALA A 167 7.36 -6.62 16.90
C ALA A 167 6.13 -6.53 15.99
N ALA A 168 5.13 -5.72 16.34
CA ALA A 168 3.95 -5.48 15.51
C ALA A 168 4.32 -4.89 14.14
N PHE A 169 5.26 -3.95 14.10
CA PHE A 169 5.71 -3.32 12.87
C PHE A 169 6.56 -4.27 12.02
N ALA A 170 7.50 -5.00 12.62
CA ALA A 170 8.44 -5.86 11.89
C ALA A 170 7.79 -7.07 11.19
N ASN A 171 6.56 -7.44 11.56
CA ASN A 171 5.85 -8.58 10.98
C ASN A 171 5.27 -8.31 9.58
N PHE A 172 5.35 -7.08 9.08
CA PHE A 172 4.80 -6.70 7.78
C PHE A 172 5.81 -5.97 6.91
N MET A 173 5.69 -6.18 5.61
CA MET A 173 6.49 -5.46 4.61
C MET A 173 5.86 -4.09 4.40
N TRP A 174 6.43 -2.99 4.92
CA TRP A 174 5.92 -1.64 4.67
C TRP A 174 6.58 -1.01 3.46
N ALA A 175 5.89 -0.10 2.77
CA ALA A 175 6.43 0.61 1.61
C ALA A 175 7.68 1.45 1.92
N THR A 176 7.92 1.80 3.19
CA THR A 176 9.09 2.55 3.65
C THR A 176 10.25 1.66 4.10
N LEU A 177 10.07 0.33 4.12
CA LEU A 177 11.15 -0.60 4.45
C LEU A 177 12.04 -0.84 3.23
N LYS A 178 13.30 -1.17 3.53
CA LYS A 178 14.24 -1.66 2.53
C LYS A 178 13.70 -2.92 1.84
N GLU A 179 13.84 -2.98 0.52
CA GLU A 179 13.44 -4.11 -0.32
C GLU A 179 11.91 -4.34 -0.40
N ALA A 180 11.10 -3.32 -0.11
CA ALA A 180 9.63 -3.43 -0.14
C ALA A 180 9.05 -3.85 -1.51
N TYR A 181 9.83 -3.72 -2.58
CA TYR A 181 9.47 -4.21 -3.91
C TYR A 181 9.83 -5.69 -4.13
N ARG A 182 10.94 -6.19 -3.57
CA ARG A 182 11.38 -7.58 -3.74
C ARG A 182 10.50 -8.57 -3.00
N GLY A 183 9.79 -8.10 -1.97
CA GLY A 183 8.87 -8.91 -1.17
C GLY A 183 7.80 -9.68 -1.96
N PHE A 184 7.52 -9.24 -3.19
CA PHE A 184 6.38 -9.68 -3.97
C PHE A 184 6.79 -10.00 -5.40
N TYR A 185 6.41 -11.17 -5.90
CA TYR A 185 6.59 -11.52 -7.31
C TYR A 185 5.25 -11.88 -7.93
N PRO A 186 4.88 -11.29 -9.07
CA PRO A 186 3.63 -11.62 -9.71
C PRO A 186 3.74 -12.88 -10.56
N THR A 187 2.66 -13.66 -10.61
CA THR A 187 2.48 -14.82 -11.48
C THR A 187 1.27 -14.61 -12.36
N PHE A 188 1.35 -15.07 -13.60
CA PHE A 188 0.26 -14.95 -14.56
C PHE A 188 -0.47 -16.30 -14.65
N LEU A 189 -1.76 -16.30 -14.35
CA LEU A 189 -2.61 -17.48 -14.41
C LEU A 189 -3.54 -17.39 -15.62
N VAL A 190 -3.86 -18.55 -16.17
CA VAL A 190 -4.80 -18.71 -17.30
C VAL A 190 -5.82 -19.80 -17.00
N LYS A 191 -6.99 -19.71 -17.64
CA LYS A 191 -7.98 -20.79 -17.75
C LYS A 191 -8.84 -20.61 -19.00
N PRO A 192 -9.57 -21.64 -19.46
CA PRO A 192 -10.61 -21.46 -20.47
C PRO A 192 -11.63 -20.40 -20.06
N VAL A 193 -12.21 -19.69 -21.03
CA VAL A 193 -13.20 -18.64 -20.73
C VAL A 193 -14.46 -19.26 -20.14
N GLY A 194 -14.91 -18.72 -18.99
CA GLY A 194 -16.14 -19.15 -18.32
C GLY A 194 -16.09 -20.50 -17.60
N GLN A 195 -15.01 -21.30 -17.72
CA GLN A 195 -14.91 -22.65 -17.12
C GLN A 195 -13.47 -23.02 -16.77
N GLY A 196 -13.31 -24.05 -15.92
CA GLY A 196 -12.00 -24.64 -15.61
C GLY A 196 -11.26 -24.01 -14.44
N ASN A 197 -10.13 -24.63 -14.08
CA ASN A 197 -9.27 -24.21 -12.98
C ASN A 197 -8.17 -23.27 -13.48
N TRP A 198 -7.74 -22.34 -12.62
CA TRP A 198 -6.59 -21.50 -12.93
C TRP A 198 -5.30 -22.30 -12.89
N THR A 199 -4.50 -22.16 -13.94
CA THR A 199 -3.17 -22.76 -14.03
C THR A 199 -2.13 -21.67 -14.23
N ALA A 200 -0.98 -21.80 -13.57
CA ALA A 200 0.13 -20.88 -13.77
C ALA A 200 0.70 -21.03 -15.18
N LEU A 201 0.84 -19.90 -15.87
CA LEU A 201 1.45 -19.86 -17.18
C LEU A 201 2.99 -19.80 -17.02
N PRO A 202 3.74 -20.68 -17.70
CA PRO A 202 5.21 -20.64 -17.68
C PRO A 202 5.76 -19.25 -18.07
N PRO A 203 6.87 -18.79 -17.48
CA PRO A 203 7.42 -17.45 -17.74
C PRO A 203 7.63 -17.13 -19.22
N ASN A 204 8.21 -18.05 -20.00
CA ASN A 204 8.44 -17.88 -21.44
C ASN A 204 7.15 -17.62 -22.23
N TYR A 205 5.99 -18.02 -21.72
CA TYR A 205 4.68 -17.75 -22.33
C TYR A 205 4.01 -16.52 -21.70
N ALA A 206 4.15 -16.33 -20.39
CA ALA A 206 3.56 -15.20 -19.66
C ALA A 206 4.11 -13.83 -20.07
N PHE A 207 5.40 -13.77 -20.43
CA PHE A 207 6.06 -12.55 -20.89
C PHE A 207 6.10 -12.40 -22.41
N TYR A 208 5.40 -13.25 -23.16
CA TYR A 208 5.37 -13.15 -24.61
C TYR A 208 4.70 -11.84 -25.05
N LEU A 209 5.43 -10.99 -25.78
CA LEU A 209 5.01 -9.62 -26.11
C LEU A 209 3.76 -9.51 -27.00
N GLN A 210 3.36 -10.59 -27.68
CA GLN A 210 2.11 -10.60 -28.45
C GLN A 210 0.88 -10.90 -27.59
N ASN A 211 1.07 -11.26 -26.32
CA ASN A 211 -0.04 -11.39 -25.39
C ASN A 211 -0.75 -10.03 -25.28
N SER A 212 -2.06 -10.04 -25.46
CA SER A 212 -2.83 -8.79 -25.59
C SER A 212 -4.19 -8.88 -24.91
N PHE A 213 -4.62 -7.76 -24.33
CA PHE A 213 -5.95 -7.62 -23.78
C PHE A 213 -7.00 -7.63 -24.90
N ILE A 214 -8.11 -8.34 -24.70
CA ILE A 214 -9.25 -8.34 -25.61
C ILE A 214 -10.39 -7.54 -24.96
N GLU A 215 -10.88 -8.03 -23.82
CA GLU A 215 -12.06 -7.45 -23.17
C GLU A 215 -12.12 -7.80 -21.67
N THR A 216 -13.10 -7.22 -20.98
CA THR A 216 -13.49 -7.64 -19.64
C THR A 216 -14.90 -8.17 -19.71
N SER A 217 -15.09 -9.45 -19.36
CA SER A 217 -16.41 -10.09 -19.33
C SER A 217 -16.77 -10.38 -17.88
N GLY A 218 -17.75 -9.64 -17.36
CA GLY A 218 -18.07 -9.65 -15.93
C GLY A 218 -16.87 -9.24 -15.10
N GLN A 219 -16.27 -10.20 -14.40
CA GLN A 219 -15.12 -9.97 -13.56
C GLN A 219 -13.83 -10.63 -14.09
N GLU A 220 -13.90 -11.30 -15.25
CA GLU A 220 -12.75 -11.92 -15.91
C GLU A 220 -12.07 -10.93 -16.88
N VAL A 221 -10.74 -10.94 -16.91
CA VAL A 221 -9.98 -10.35 -18.01
C VAL A 221 -9.82 -11.40 -19.08
N ILE A 222 -10.28 -11.12 -20.29
CA ILE A 222 -10.09 -11.99 -21.44
C ILE A 222 -8.96 -11.44 -22.28
N ALA A 223 -8.03 -12.31 -22.65
CA ALA A 223 -6.83 -11.97 -23.39
C ALA A 223 -6.50 -13.01 -24.46
N SER A 224 -5.74 -12.57 -25.46
CA SER A 224 -5.08 -13.43 -26.43
C SER A 224 -3.71 -13.79 -25.87
N ILE A 225 -3.48 -15.07 -25.51
CA ILE A 225 -2.29 -15.53 -24.79
C ILE A 225 -1.61 -16.66 -25.55
N PHE A 226 -0.29 -16.61 -25.65
CA PHE A 226 0.52 -17.65 -26.27
C PHE A 226 0.64 -18.88 -25.37
N ASP A 227 0.36 -20.06 -25.92
CA ASP A 227 0.42 -21.34 -25.19
C ASP A 227 1.70 -22.16 -25.47
N GLY A 228 2.61 -21.62 -26.26
CA GLY A 228 3.79 -22.32 -26.78
C GLY A 228 3.71 -22.67 -28.26
N ASN A 229 2.49 -22.70 -28.84
CA ASN A 229 2.25 -22.97 -30.25
C ASN A 229 1.53 -21.81 -30.94
N GLN A 230 0.47 -21.27 -30.32
CA GLN A 230 -0.39 -20.26 -30.92
C GLN A 230 -1.01 -19.34 -29.87
N LEU A 231 -1.57 -18.23 -30.32
CA LEU A 231 -2.34 -17.32 -29.48
C LEU A 231 -3.76 -17.88 -29.26
N GLN A 232 -4.19 -17.95 -28.01
CA GLN A 232 -5.48 -18.50 -27.59
C GLN A 232 -6.29 -17.45 -26.81
N ARG A 233 -7.60 -17.44 -27.04
CA ARG A 233 -8.53 -16.60 -26.26
C ARG A 233 -8.84 -17.29 -24.93
N VAL A 234 -8.31 -16.74 -23.84
CA VAL A 234 -8.43 -17.32 -22.48
C VAL A 234 -8.76 -16.25 -21.45
N ALA A 235 -9.28 -16.67 -20.30
CA ALA A 235 -9.37 -15.81 -19.13
C ALA A 235 -8.03 -15.78 -18.41
N VAL A 236 -7.61 -14.61 -17.96
CA VAL A 236 -6.30 -14.37 -17.36
C VAL A 236 -6.38 -13.64 -16.04
N MET A 237 -5.37 -13.84 -15.21
CA MET A 237 -5.21 -13.13 -13.95
C MET A 237 -3.74 -12.97 -13.58
N ALA A 238 -3.35 -11.76 -13.20
CA ALA A 238 -2.11 -11.52 -12.48
C ALA A 238 -2.36 -11.69 -10.97
N PHE A 239 -1.60 -12.60 -10.36
CA PHE A 239 -1.65 -12.92 -8.94
C PHE A 239 -0.35 -12.52 -8.27
N VAL A 240 -0.37 -11.97 -7.05
CA VAL A 240 0.85 -11.54 -6.35
C VAL A 240 1.26 -12.59 -5.34
N ASN A 241 2.43 -13.20 -5.49
CA ASN A 241 2.94 -14.17 -4.53
C ASN A 241 3.95 -13.52 -3.56
N PRO A 242 3.94 -13.92 -2.28
CA PRO A 242 4.94 -13.49 -1.32
C PRO A 242 6.22 -14.30 -1.49
N ASN A 243 7.37 -13.68 -1.26
CA ASN A 243 8.67 -14.35 -1.23
C ASN A 243 9.14 -14.78 0.17
N ASN A 244 8.48 -14.31 1.24
CA ASN A 244 8.81 -14.58 2.63
C ASN A 244 7.59 -14.35 3.53
N ASN A 245 7.72 -14.67 4.82
CA ASN A 245 6.61 -14.56 5.78
C ASN A 245 6.12 -13.12 5.97
N VAL A 246 7.02 -12.13 5.88
CA VAL A 246 6.71 -10.71 6.11
C VAL A 246 5.89 -10.14 4.94
N SER A 247 6.18 -10.56 3.71
CA SER A 247 5.35 -10.23 2.54
C SER A 247 4.04 -11.00 2.51
N ASP A 248 4.03 -12.27 2.94
CA ASP A 248 2.80 -13.06 3.07
C ASP A 248 1.83 -12.44 4.09
N ASN A 249 2.34 -12.07 5.26
CA ASN A 249 1.59 -11.34 6.28
C ASN A 249 1.02 -10.03 5.72
N MET A 250 1.78 -9.30 4.90
CA MET A 250 1.29 -8.07 4.26
C MET A 250 0.15 -8.35 3.28
N LEU A 251 0.26 -9.36 2.40
CA LEU A 251 -0.82 -9.71 1.47
C LEU A 251 -2.10 -10.09 2.22
N LYS A 252 -1.99 -10.89 3.28
CA LYS A 252 -3.10 -11.27 4.16
C LYS A 252 -3.70 -10.07 4.89
N LEU A 253 -2.86 -9.15 5.38
CA LEU A 253 -3.30 -7.96 6.10
C LEU A 253 -4.23 -7.09 5.25
N ILE A 254 -3.85 -6.86 4.00
CA ILE A 254 -4.61 -5.99 3.09
C ILE A 254 -5.62 -6.78 2.25
N GLY A 255 -5.73 -8.10 2.49
CA GLY A 255 -6.53 -9.02 1.70
C GLY A 255 -6.21 -8.97 0.21
N GLN A 256 -4.96 -8.71 -0.16
CA GLN A 256 -4.53 -8.73 -1.56
C GLN A 256 -4.52 -10.18 -2.01
N ASN A 257 -5.21 -10.44 -3.10
CA ASN A 257 -5.51 -11.80 -3.55
C ASN A 257 -6.44 -12.60 -2.62
N ASP A 258 -7.29 -11.95 -1.82
CA ASP A 258 -8.47 -12.61 -1.17
C ASP A 258 -9.45 -13.23 -2.19
N PHE A 259 -9.14 -13.10 -3.48
CA PHE A 259 -9.69 -13.89 -4.55
C PHE A 259 -9.45 -15.39 -4.32
N ASN A 260 -10.53 -16.16 -4.33
CA ASN A 260 -10.42 -17.61 -4.52
C ASN A 260 -10.47 -17.91 -6.02
N PRO A 261 -9.36 -18.36 -6.65
CA PRO A 261 -9.34 -18.80 -8.06
C PRO A 261 -10.48 -19.73 -8.46
N ASN A 262 -10.93 -20.55 -7.53
CA ASN A 262 -11.93 -21.58 -7.78
C ASN A 262 -13.33 -21.15 -7.33
N ALA A 263 -13.52 -19.92 -6.82
CA ALA A 263 -14.85 -19.38 -6.52
C ALA A 263 -15.38 -18.58 -7.71
N PRO A 264 -16.69 -18.69 -8.03
CA PRO A 264 -17.31 -18.00 -9.17
C PRO A 264 -17.39 -16.47 -9.03
N GLU A 265 -16.93 -15.88 -7.93
CA GLU A 265 -17.09 -14.45 -7.59
C GLU A 265 -15.72 -13.75 -7.45
N LEU A 266 -15.34 -13.00 -8.47
CA LEU A 266 -14.18 -12.12 -8.58
C LEU A 266 -14.52 -10.66 -8.16
N SER A 267 -14.65 -10.37 -6.86
CA SER A 267 -15.03 -9.01 -6.42
C SER A 267 -13.85 -8.03 -6.24
N ASP A 268 -12.59 -8.48 -6.34
CA ASP A 268 -11.43 -7.62 -6.07
C ASP A 268 -10.94 -6.87 -7.33
N ARG A 269 -11.39 -5.62 -7.46
CA ARG A 269 -10.97 -4.70 -8.53
C ARG A 269 -9.45 -4.49 -8.61
N ARG A 270 -8.71 -4.71 -7.52
CA ARG A 270 -7.23 -4.59 -7.53
C ARG A 270 -6.61 -5.65 -8.42
N ILE A 271 -7.13 -6.89 -8.38
CA ILE A 271 -6.65 -8.00 -9.22
C ILE A 271 -6.99 -7.75 -10.69
N LEU A 272 -8.20 -7.28 -10.98
CA LEU A 272 -8.59 -6.89 -12.34
C LEU A 272 -7.65 -5.83 -12.91
N ASN A 273 -7.39 -4.77 -12.16
CA ASN A 273 -6.52 -3.67 -12.60
C ASN A 273 -5.05 -4.10 -12.68
N LEU A 274 -4.58 -4.95 -11.77
CA LEU A 274 -3.24 -5.52 -11.83
C LEU A 274 -3.06 -6.37 -13.09
N THR A 275 -4.05 -7.20 -13.42
CA THR A 275 -4.04 -8.07 -14.60
C THR A 275 -4.02 -7.25 -15.89
N LYS A 276 -4.86 -6.21 -15.98
CA LYS A 276 -4.84 -5.26 -17.09
C LYS A 276 -3.51 -4.51 -17.19
N THR A 277 -2.89 -4.21 -16.05
CA THR A 277 -1.57 -3.56 -16.03
C THR A 277 -0.50 -4.48 -16.60
N TRP A 278 -0.49 -5.78 -16.25
CA TRP A 278 0.44 -6.75 -16.84
C TRP A 278 0.38 -6.72 -18.38
N LEU A 279 -0.82 -6.86 -18.95
CA LEU A 279 -1.02 -6.87 -20.41
C LEU A 279 -0.62 -5.53 -21.05
N ALA A 280 -0.96 -4.41 -20.40
CA ALA A 280 -0.57 -3.09 -20.88
C ALA A 280 0.96 -2.89 -20.89
N VAL A 281 1.69 -3.47 -19.92
CA VAL A 281 3.16 -3.44 -19.93
C VAL A 281 3.71 -4.20 -21.13
N LEU A 282 3.19 -5.39 -21.43
CA LEU A 282 3.62 -6.17 -22.59
C LEU A 282 3.35 -5.44 -23.91
N GLU A 283 2.17 -4.84 -24.05
CA GLU A 283 1.81 -4.04 -25.22
C GLU A 283 2.74 -2.82 -25.40
N ALA A 284 3.02 -2.09 -24.31
CA ALA A 284 3.97 -0.97 -24.35
C ALA A 284 5.38 -1.43 -24.73
N LEU A 285 5.83 -2.57 -24.20
CA LEU A 285 7.14 -3.14 -24.50
C LEU A 285 7.25 -3.64 -25.94
N LYS A 286 6.19 -4.21 -26.50
CA LYS A 286 6.14 -4.57 -27.93
C LYS A 286 6.37 -3.36 -28.82
N GLY A 287 5.68 -2.25 -28.54
CA GLY A 287 5.89 -1.00 -29.26
C GLY A 287 7.31 -0.45 -29.10
N PHE A 288 7.84 -0.49 -27.88
CA PHE A 288 9.20 -0.04 -27.58
C PHE A 288 10.27 -0.89 -28.28
N GLU A 289 10.12 -2.21 -28.32
CA GLU A 289 11.04 -3.13 -29.02
C GLU A 289 11.10 -2.81 -30.52
N ILE A 290 9.93 -2.60 -31.14
CA ILE A 290 9.85 -2.19 -32.55
C ILE A 290 10.56 -0.84 -32.75
N ALA A 291 10.32 0.13 -31.86
CA ALA A 291 10.97 1.44 -31.91
C ALA A 291 12.49 1.33 -31.84
N VAL A 292 13.04 0.52 -30.93
CA VAL A 292 14.48 0.26 -30.82
C VAL A 292 15.02 -0.39 -32.10
N GLY A 293 14.27 -1.33 -32.69
CA GLY A 293 14.63 -1.94 -33.97
C GLY A 293 14.75 -0.97 -35.15
N THR A 294 14.12 0.21 -35.08
CA THR A 294 14.27 1.24 -36.11
C THR A 294 15.61 1.98 -36.07
N GLY A 295 16.30 1.97 -34.92
CA GLY A 295 17.50 2.78 -34.68
C GLY A 295 17.25 4.31 -34.62
N ASN A 296 16.00 4.78 -34.74
CA ASN A 296 15.66 6.19 -34.71
C ASN A 296 15.41 6.68 -33.28
N GLN A 297 16.32 7.50 -32.74
CA GLN A 297 16.25 7.97 -31.36
C GLN A 297 14.95 8.74 -31.05
N THR A 298 14.40 9.51 -31.99
CA THR A 298 13.14 10.25 -31.77
C THR A 298 11.96 9.30 -31.57
N ILE A 299 11.93 8.19 -32.33
CA ILE A 299 10.89 7.16 -32.17
C ILE A 299 11.09 6.44 -30.82
N ILE A 300 12.33 6.07 -30.49
CA ILE A 300 12.68 5.42 -29.21
C ILE A 300 12.23 6.29 -28.03
N ASP A 301 12.58 7.58 -28.04
CA ASP A 301 12.22 8.53 -26.97
C ASP A 301 10.71 8.69 -26.85
N THR A 302 9.98 8.68 -27.97
CA THR A 302 8.52 8.76 -27.99
C THR A 302 7.89 7.55 -27.28
N PHE A 303 8.31 6.33 -27.63
CA PHE A 303 7.79 5.12 -27.00
C PHE A 303 8.24 5.00 -25.53
N PHE A 304 9.45 5.45 -25.19
CA PHE A 304 9.89 5.51 -23.80
C PHE A 304 9.02 6.49 -22.97
N ASN A 305 8.66 7.64 -23.52
CA ASN A 305 7.74 8.58 -22.87
C ASN A 305 6.33 7.99 -22.70
N GLN A 306 5.84 7.23 -23.70
CA GLN A 306 4.58 6.49 -23.58
C GLN A 306 4.64 5.43 -22.47
N LEU A 307 5.74 4.70 -22.36
CA LEU A 307 5.95 3.68 -21.34
C LEU A 307 5.89 4.29 -19.92
N LYS A 308 6.55 5.44 -19.70
CA LYS A 308 6.47 6.18 -18.42
C LYS A 308 5.06 6.67 -18.11
N SER A 309 4.38 7.25 -19.11
CA SER A 309 3.03 7.80 -18.97
C SER A 309 1.99 6.72 -18.69
N MET A 310 2.13 5.56 -19.35
CA MET A 310 1.27 4.42 -19.11
C MET A 310 1.51 3.84 -17.70
N ALA A 311 2.77 3.79 -17.26
CA ALA A 311 3.08 3.33 -15.93
C ALA A 311 2.42 4.18 -14.85
N SER A 312 2.55 5.51 -14.90
CA SER A 312 1.90 6.38 -13.91
C SER A 312 0.37 6.28 -13.97
N ALA A 313 -0.22 6.22 -15.17
CA ALA A 313 -1.67 6.11 -15.33
C ALA A 313 -2.25 4.79 -14.81
N LYS A 314 -1.53 3.68 -14.94
CA LYS A 314 -1.97 2.35 -14.47
C LYS A 314 -1.56 2.05 -13.03
N GLY A 315 -0.49 2.69 -12.53
CA GLY A 315 0.14 2.40 -11.25
C GLY A 315 0.79 1.03 -11.21
N PHE A 316 0.71 0.35 -10.06
CA PHE A 316 1.35 -0.95 -9.79
C PHE A 316 2.84 -0.97 -10.16
N TYR A 317 3.58 0.05 -9.73
CA TYR A 317 4.99 0.24 -10.12
C TYR A 317 5.86 -1.02 -10.04
N TYR A 318 5.66 -1.86 -9.01
CA TYR A 318 6.40 -3.12 -8.87
C TYR A 318 6.19 -4.09 -10.04
N MET A 319 5.01 -4.08 -10.68
CA MET A 319 4.70 -4.90 -11.86
C MET A 319 5.54 -4.44 -13.06
N TRP A 320 5.64 -3.12 -13.26
CA TRP A 320 6.47 -2.55 -14.31
C TRP A 320 7.93 -2.95 -14.13
N ILE A 321 8.49 -2.75 -12.93
CA ILE A 321 9.87 -3.14 -12.65
C ILE A 321 10.08 -4.64 -12.89
N PHE A 322 9.18 -5.50 -12.40
CA PHE A 322 9.31 -6.94 -12.56
C PHE A 322 9.32 -7.38 -14.03
N ILE A 323 8.38 -6.90 -14.84
CA ILE A 323 8.31 -7.24 -16.26
C ILE A 323 9.49 -6.62 -17.04
N LEU A 324 9.87 -5.37 -16.75
CA LEU A 324 11.03 -4.72 -17.36
C LEU A 324 12.32 -5.49 -17.06
N GLN A 325 12.54 -5.94 -15.82
CA GLN A 325 13.70 -6.76 -15.46
C GLN A 325 13.76 -8.06 -16.25
N TYR A 326 12.62 -8.75 -16.40
CA TYR A 326 12.56 -9.95 -17.24
C TYR A 326 12.91 -9.61 -18.68
N PHE A 327 12.34 -8.53 -19.21
CA PHE A 327 12.56 -8.11 -20.58
C PHE A 327 14.03 -7.71 -20.84
N THR A 328 14.66 -6.93 -19.97
CA THR A 328 16.07 -6.54 -20.11
C THR A 328 17.02 -7.73 -19.94
N ALA A 329 16.69 -8.69 -19.07
CA ALA A 329 17.48 -9.91 -18.91
C ALA A 329 17.53 -10.74 -20.20
N ASN A 330 16.44 -10.75 -20.98
CA ASN A 330 16.28 -11.58 -22.18
C ASN A 330 16.47 -10.82 -23.51
N THR A 331 16.82 -9.53 -23.48
CA THR A 331 17.06 -8.72 -24.68
C THR A 331 18.38 -7.94 -24.58
N ASN A 332 18.72 -7.19 -25.64
CA ASN A 332 19.90 -6.31 -25.68
C ASN A 332 19.68 -4.97 -24.95
N MET A 333 18.46 -4.70 -24.43
CA MET A 333 18.11 -3.45 -23.75
C MET A 333 18.49 -3.46 -22.26
N LYS A 334 19.77 -3.73 -21.94
CA LYS A 334 20.22 -3.97 -20.57
C LYS A 334 19.96 -2.81 -19.59
N THR A 335 19.93 -1.57 -20.07
CA THR A 335 19.79 -0.35 -19.23
C THR A 335 18.35 0.11 -19.04
N LEU A 336 17.37 -0.46 -19.77
CA LEU A 336 16.00 0.07 -19.82
C LEU A 336 15.33 0.17 -18.45
N VAL A 337 15.50 -0.85 -17.58
CA VAL A 337 14.89 -0.82 -16.25
C VAL A 337 15.48 0.29 -15.37
N THR A 338 16.80 0.42 -15.35
CA THR A 338 17.50 1.45 -14.57
C THR A 338 17.16 2.86 -15.09
N GLU A 339 17.11 3.05 -16.41
CA GLU A 339 16.67 4.31 -17.02
C GLU A 339 15.20 4.61 -16.68
N PHE A 340 14.32 3.62 -16.74
CA PHE A 340 12.93 3.77 -16.35
C PHE A 340 12.79 4.22 -14.90
N VAL A 341 13.51 3.59 -13.96
CA VAL A 341 13.51 3.96 -12.55
C VAL A 341 13.96 5.42 -12.38
N GLN A 342 15.11 5.78 -12.96
CA GLN A 342 15.66 7.13 -12.86
C GLN A 342 14.74 8.20 -13.45
N LYS A 343 14.11 7.91 -14.59
CA LYS A 343 13.29 8.88 -15.33
C LYS A 343 11.84 8.95 -14.84
N THR A 344 11.42 8.06 -13.95
CA THR A 344 10.06 8.06 -13.37
C THR A 344 10.00 8.40 -11.89
N ALA A 345 11.13 8.37 -11.17
CA ALA A 345 11.25 8.81 -9.78
C ALA A 345 11.22 10.35 -9.64
N ASN A 346 10.12 10.98 -10.06
CA ASN A 346 9.89 12.42 -9.98
C ASN A 346 8.39 12.74 -9.84
N ASN A 347 8.08 14.01 -9.59
CA ASN A 347 6.72 14.51 -9.33
C ASN A 347 5.71 14.27 -10.45
N THR A 348 6.15 13.97 -11.67
CA THR A 348 5.25 13.72 -12.81
C THR A 348 4.70 12.29 -12.81
N TYR A 349 5.49 11.32 -12.34
CA TYR A 349 5.15 9.90 -12.45
C TYR A 349 5.02 9.24 -11.09
N PHE A 350 6.15 8.99 -10.42
CA PHE A 350 6.21 8.28 -9.14
C PHE A 350 7.08 9.05 -8.13
N PRO A 351 6.58 10.15 -7.55
CA PRO A 351 7.32 10.89 -6.54
C PRO A 351 7.62 10.04 -5.31
N GLY A 352 8.70 10.40 -4.62
CA GLY A 352 9.15 9.76 -3.39
C GLY A 352 9.62 8.31 -3.55
N THR A 353 9.77 7.81 -4.78
CA THR A 353 10.30 6.46 -5.03
C THR A 353 11.73 6.36 -4.50
N ASN A 354 12.02 5.35 -3.67
CA ASN A 354 13.38 5.08 -3.24
C ASN A 354 14.12 4.31 -4.35
N THR A 355 14.87 5.03 -5.18
CA THR A 355 15.61 4.43 -6.31
C THR A 355 16.79 3.59 -5.87
N ALA A 356 17.34 3.80 -4.66
CA ALA A 356 18.49 3.03 -4.16
C ALA A 356 18.14 1.56 -3.88
N GLU A 357 16.85 1.24 -3.78
CA GLU A 357 16.40 -0.14 -3.55
C GLU A 357 16.19 -0.90 -4.85
N ILE A 358 15.95 -0.21 -5.97
CA ILE A 358 15.46 -0.77 -7.22
C ILE A 358 16.63 -0.89 -8.23
N PRO A 359 16.65 -1.90 -9.11
CA PRO A 359 17.75 -2.15 -10.05
C PRO A 359 18.20 -0.96 -10.91
#